data_AF-A0A5P2AND4-F1
#
_entry.id   AF-A0A5P2AND4-F1
#
_cell.length_a   1.000
_cell.length_b   1.000
_cell.length_c   1.000
_cell.angle_alpha   90.00
_cell.angle_beta   90.00
_cell.angle_gamma   90.00
#
_symmetry.space_group_name_H-M   'P 1'
#
loop_
_entity.id
_entity.type
_entity.pdbx_description
1 polymer ?
#
loop_
_entity_poly.entity_id
_entity_poly.type
_entity_poly.pdbx_seq_one_letter_code
_entity_poly.pdbx_strand_id
1 'polypeptide(L)'
;MTTLTTSRKPAVPPRVAPLLETVSTSTRSALLVAGGYFESTAGIGEFSLSSLTLALETGAAARRLHRGNKVLYDVIVNDLGMSCSDDVCTLPAAGPATTDVTPLTAMATAAGTSLTVTRERTLRNRAARAMKRRLREPAEHPLFVRDGDEILFRSRQYEKVLAGVVKDDHVVPRCPLIVAEYFARYFARLRAAFPDCAHRHVIDINSLADRDKVTKGAEIYLRTQAGPDEEIVLVFADAACADPIALPYTAYDF
;
A
#
# COMPACT_ATOMS: atom_id res chain seq x y z
N MET A 1 28.60 -40.40 17.56
CA MET A 1 27.65 -40.13 16.46
C MET A 1 26.83 -38.91 16.84
N THR A 2 27.21 -37.74 16.36
CA THR A 2 26.53 -36.47 16.66
C THR A 2 25.55 -36.23 15.52
N THR A 3 24.27 -36.46 15.76
CA THR A 3 23.20 -36.15 14.81
C THR A 3 23.08 -34.63 14.70
N LEU A 4 23.62 -34.10 13.60
CA LEU A 4 23.34 -32.74 13.13
C LEU A 4 21.85 -32.68 12.78
N THR A 5 21.05 -32.16 13.70
CA THR A 5 19.67 -31.75 13.42
C THR A 5 19.75 -30.58 12.44
N THR A 6 19.66 -30.88 11.14
CA THR A 6 19.39 -29.86 10.13
C THR A 6 18.06 -29.23 10.49
N SER A 7 18.12 -28.05 11.12
CA SER A 7 16.99 -27.16 11.27
C SER A 7 16.43 -26.92 9.87
N ARG A 8 15.38 -27.65 9.50
CA ARG A 8 14.63 -27.40 8.27
C ARG A 8 14.03 -26.01 8.46
N LYS A 9 14.65 -24.99 7.86
CA LYS A 9 14.02 -23.68 7.69
C LYS A 9 12.59 -23.94 7.15
N PRO A 10 11.55 -23.34 7.73
CA PRO A 10 10.21 -23.53 7.23
C PRO A 10 10.20 -23.15 5.74
N ALA A 11 9.75 -24.06 4.89
CA ALA A 11 9.74 -23.85 3.46
C ALA A 11 8.81 -22.66 3.15
N VAL A 12 9.40 -21.56 2.68
CA VAL A 12 8.66 -20.45 2.09
C VAL A 12 8.37 -20.83 0.64
N PRO A 13 7.11 -20.71 0.16
CA PRO A 13 6.80 -20.97 -1.24
C PRO A 13 7.72 -20.16 -2.17
N PRO A 14 8.24 -20.73 -3.27
CA PRO A 14 9.16 -20.02 -4.16
C PRO A 14 8.64 -18.67 -4.67
N ARG A 15 7.34 -18.57 -5.00
CA ARG A 15 6.71 -17.32 -5.44
C ARG A 15 6.60 -16.24 -4.35
N VAL A 16 6.69 -16.63 -3.07
CA VAL A 16 6.58 -15.72 -1.91
C VAL A 16 7.95 -15.28 -1.41
N ALA A 17 8.99 -16.10 -1.63
CA ALA A 17 10.32 -15.80 -1.11
C ALA A 17 10.85 -14.41 -1.51
N PRO A 18 10.69 -13.94 -2.76
CA PRO A 18 11.12 -12.58 -3.15
C PRO A 18 10.39 -11.46 -2.41
N LEU A 19 9.12 -11.67 -2.01
CA LEU A 19 8.30 -10.66 -1.32
C LEU A 19 8.75 -10.45 0.13
N LEU A 20 9.53 -11.38 0.68
CA LEU A 20 9.96 -11.40 2.08
C LEU A 20 11.48 -11.34 2.22
N GLU A 21 12.21 -11.03 1.15
CA GLU A 21 13.68 -11.05 1.14
C GLU A 21 14.30 -10.15 2.20
N THR A 22 13.69 -8.98 2.43
CA THR A 22 14.12 -7.99 3.42
C THR A 22 13.57 -8.24 4.83
N VAL A 23 12.68 -9.22 5.01
CA VAL A 23 12.07 -9.54 6.30
C VAL A 23 13.03 -10.44 7.08
N SER A 24 13.55 -9.89 8.18
CA SER A 24 14.52 -10.58 9.03
C SER A 24 14.00 -11.91 9.59
N THR A 25 14.88 -12.91 9.60
CA THR A 25 14.66 -14.20 10.28
C THR A 25 15.11 -14.18 11.74
N SER A 26 15.85 -13.16 12.17
CA SER A 26 16.44 -13.07 13.51
C SER A 26 15.78 -12.03 14.41
N THR A 27 15.05 -11.07 13.83
CA THR A 27 14.37 -10.00 14.54
C THR A 27 12.88 -10.03 14.25
N ARG A 28 12.07 -9.60 15.22
CA ARG A 28 10.62 -9.45 15.02
C ARG A 28 10.33 -8.24 14.14
N SER A 29 9.43 -8.42 13.18
CA SER A 29 8.90 -7.35 12.34
C SER A 29 7.37 -7.29 12.40
N ALA A 30 6.83 -6.12 12.13
CA ALA A 30 5.41 -5.92 11.88
C ALA A 30 5.18 -5.74 10.38
N LEU A 31 4.26 -6.51 9.81
CA LEU A 31 3.96 -6.49 8.39
C LEU A 31 2.49 -6.15 8.16
N LEU A 32 2.21 -5.34 7.15
CA LEU A 32 0.89 -5.22 6.55
C LEU A 32 0.99 -5.72 5.12
N VAL A 33 0.23 -6.77 4.80
CA VAL A 33 0.19 -7.33 3.44
C VAL A 33 -1.13 -6.95 2.80
N ALA A 34 -1.07 -6.16 1.74
CA ALA A 34 -2.24 -5.71 1.01
C ALA A 34 -2.35 -6.41 -0.34
N GLY A 35 -3.59 -6.78 -0.65
CA GLY A 35 -4.01 -7.43 -1.89
C GLY A 35 -5.53 -7.37 -1.97
N GLY A 36 -6.11 -7.89 -3.03
CA GLY A 36 -7.55 -7.85 -3.20
C GLY A 36 -8.09 -6.54 -3.75
N TYR A 37 -7.25 -5.70 -4.38
CA TYR A 37 -7.71 -4.47 -5.03
C TYR A 37 -8.84 -4.75 -6.05
N PHE A 38 -9.91 -3.96 -6.00
CA PHE A 38 -10.93 -3.95 -7.04
C PHE A 38 -11.67 -2.62 -7.16
N GLU A 39 -12.21 -2.37 -8.35
CA GLU A 39 -13.14 -1.27 -8.59
C GLU A 39 -14.55 -1.64 -8.16
N SER A 40 -15.16 -0.80 -7.33
CA SER A 40 -16.50 -1.04 -6.80
C SER A 40 -17.56 -1.25 -7.89
N THR A 41 -17.38 -0.66 -9.08
CA THR A 41 -18.27 -0.79 -10.24
C THR A 41 -18.05 -2.06 -11.04
N ALA A 42 -16.81 -2.56 -11.10
CA ALA A 42 -16.47 -3.81 -11.79
C ALA A 42 -16.70 -5.04 -10.89
N GLY A 43 -16.66 -4.86 -9.58
CA GLY A 43 -16.76 -5.93 -8.60
C GLY A 43 -15.44 -6.69 -8.42
N ILE A 44 -15.48 -7.75 -7.62
CA ILE A 44 -14.32 -8.59 -7.30
C ILE A 44 -13.99 -9.46 -8.52
N GLY A 45 -12.91 -9.10 -9.22
CA GLY A 45 -12.38 -9.87 -10.36
C GLY A 45 -11.28 -10.86 -9.98
N GLU A 46 -10.74 -11.55 -10.99
CA GLU A 46 -9.66 -12.53 -10.84
C GLU A 46 -8.44 -11.96 -10.13
N PHE A 47 -7.95 -10.78 -10.56
CA PHE A 47 -6.80 -10.13 -9.94
C PHE A 47 -7.02 -9.89 -8.43
N SER A 48 -8.23 -9.48 -8.02
CA SER A 48 -8.55 -9.27 -6.60
C SER A 48 -8.44 -10.58 -5.80
N LEU A 49 -9.02 -11.67 -6.30
CA LEU A 49 -8.96 -12.97 -5.65
C LEU A 49 -7.52 -13.52 -5.59
N SER A 50 -6.80 -13.48 -6.70
CA SER A 50 -5.42 -13.97 -6.82
C SER A 50 -4.44 -13.18 -5.96
N SER A 51 -4.54 -11.85 -5.95
CA SER A 51 -3.68 -10.99 -5.13
C SER A 51 -3.97 -11.13 -3.64
N LEU A 52 -5.23 -11.32 -3.24
CA LEU A 52 -5.55 -11.64 -1.84
C LEU A 52 -5.01 -13.01 -1.43
N THR A 53 -5.09 -14.00 -2.32
CA THR A 53 -4.49 -15.33 -2.07
C THR A 53 -2.99 -15.21 -1.84
N LEU A 54 -2.28 -14.49 -2.72
CA LEU A 54 -0.85 -14.21 -2.56
C LEU A 54 -0.56 -13.43 -1.27
N ALA A 55 -1.41 -12.47 -0.89
CA ALA A 55 -1.27 -11.73 0.36
C ALA A 55 -1.33 -12.67 1.58
N LEU A 56 -2.33 -13.56 1.62
CA LEU A 56 -2.53 -14.52 2.70
C LEU A 56 -1.36 -15.52 2.78
N GLU A 57 -0.88 -16.03 1.63
CA GLU A 57 0.31 -16.88 1.55
C GLU A 57 1.56 -16.17 2.10
N THR A 58 1.74 -14.90 1.71
CA THR A 58 2.87 -14.05 2.11
C THR A 58 2.86 -13.80 3.61
N GLY A 59 1.72 -13.42 4.17
CA GLY A 59 1.60 -13.20 5.60
C GLY A 59 1.76 -14.49 6.43
N ALA A 60 1.29 -15.63 5.93
CA ALA A 60 1.53 -16.92 6.56
C ALA A 60 3.02 -17.30 6.54
N ALA A 61 3.72 -17.06 5.44
CA ALA A 61 5.16 -17.28 5.34
C ALA A 61 5.96 -16.34 6.24
N ALA A 62 5.60 -15.05 6.31
CA ALA A 62 6.24 -14.07 7.18
C ALA A 62 6.17 -14.48 8.66
N ARG A 63 5.04 -15.04 9.11
CA ARG A 63 4.90 -15.57 10.49
C ARG A 63 5.80 -16.78 10.76
N ARG A 64 6.16 -17.54 9.73
CA ARG A 64 7.09 -18.68 9.85
C ARG A 64 8.56 -18.26 9.88
N LEU A 65 8.92 -17.11 9.29
CA LEU A 65 10.30 -16.61 9.28
C LEU A 65 10.82 -16.30 10.68
N HIS A 66 9.97 -15.74 11.55
CA HIS A 66 10.31 -15.47 12.94
C HIS A 66 9.04 -15.50 13.81
N ARG A 67 9.08 -16.22 14.94
CA ARG A 67 7.93 -16.43 15.85
C ARG A 67 7.29 -15.14 16.39
N GLY A 68 8.07 -14.05 16.42
CA GLY A 68 7.64 -12.74 16.89
C GLY A 68 6.96 -11.88 15.82
N ASN A 69 6.96 -12.30 14.55
CA ASN A 69 6.42 -11.50 13.46
C ASN A 69 4.91 -11.30 13.62
N LYS A 70 4.48 -10.07 13.38
CA LYS A 70 3.07 -9.65 13.46
C LYS A 70 2.61 -9.28 12.06
N VAL A 71 1.40 -9.69 11.69
CA VAL A 71 0.89 -9.49 10.32
C VAL A 71 -0.56 -9.02 10.37
N LEU A 72 -0.83 -7.92 9.68
CA LEU A 72 -2.16 -7.42 9.32
C LEU A 72 -2.41 -7.61 7.83
N TYR A 73 -3.69 -7.69 7.46
CA TYR A 73 -4.13 -7.74 6.06
C TYR A 73 -5.08 -6.59 5.77
N ASP A 74 -5.04 -6.06 4.57
CA ASP A 74 -5.96 -5.03 4.12
C ASP A 74 -6.32 -5.21 2.64
N VAL A 75 -7.54 -4.80 2.31
CA VAL A 75 -8.10 -4.79 0.97
C VAL A 75 -8.45 -3.35 0.61
N ILE A 76 -8.10 -2.91 -0.59
CA ILE A 76 -8.50 -1.61 -1.12
C ILE A 76 -9.70 -1.76 -2.04
N VAL A 77 -10.71 -0.91 -1.84
CA VAL A 77 -11.83 -0.74 -2.75
C VAL A 77 -11.72 0.63 -3.41
N ASN A 78 -11.63 0.63 -4.74
CA ASN A 78 -11.75 1.86 -5.52
C ASN A 78 -13.22 2.24 -5.68
N ASP A 79 -13.65 3.19 -4.84
CA ASP A 79 -15.00 3.76 -4.80
C ASP A 79 -15.03 5.25 -5.22
N LEU A 80 -14.02 5.69 -5.97
CA LEU A 80 -13.95 7.04 -6.54
C LEU A 80 -14.82 7.19 -7.80
N GLY A 81 -15.08 6.09 -8.52
CA GLY A 81 -15.74 6.08 -9.83
C GLY A 81 -14.74 6.20 -10.99
N MET A 82 -15.16 5.81 -12.20
CA MET A 82 -14.33 5.90 -13.41
C MET A 82 -13.86 7.34 -13.62
N SER A 83 -12.58 7.50 -13.90
CA SER A 83 -11.91 8.75 -14.32
C SER A 83 -11.61 9.77 -13.21
N CYS A 84 -10.51 9.52 -12.48
CA CYS A 84 -9.67 10.61 -11.97
C CYS A 84 -8.88 11.33 -13.10
N SER A 85 -9.14 10.98 -14.37
CA SER A 85 -8.56 11.58 -15.57
C SER A 85 -9.29 12.83 -16.06
N ASP A 86 -10.56 13.03 -15.70
CA ASP A 86 -11.32 14.19 -16.18
C ASP A 86 -11.33 15.37 -15.20
N ASP A 87 -11.31 16.57 -15.77
CA ASP A 87 -11.20 17.85 -15.07
C ASP A 87 -12.37 18.18 -14.14
N VAL A 88 -13.44 17.39 -14.15
CA VAL A 88 -14.56 17.54 -13.22
C VAL A 88 -14.93 16.16 -12.70
N CYS A 89 -14.48 15.86 -11.49
CA CYS A 89 -14.92 14.67 -10.77
C CYS A 89 -16.31 14.96 -10.18
N THR A 90 -17.37 14.88 -11.01
CA THR A 90 -18.72 14.76 -10.48
C THR A 90 -18.81 13.40 -9.82
N LEU A 91 -18.68 13.38 -8.49
CA LEU A 91 -19.01 12.20 -7.70
C LEU A 91 -20.46 11.84 -8.03
N PRO A 92 -20.76 10.65 -8.57
CA PRO A 92 -22.14 10.21 -8.64
C PRO A 92 -22.73 10.27 -7.24
N ALA A 93 -24.00 10.68 -7.15
CA ALA A 93 -24.73 10.78 -5.90
C ALA A 93 -24.50 9.50 -5.08
N ALA A 94 -24.33 9.65 -3.76
CA ALA A 94 -24.04 8.57 -2.83
C ALA A 94 -25.21 7.56 -2.78
N GLY A 95 -25.32 6.73 -3.81
CA GLY A 95 -26.04 5.48 -3.74
C GLY A 95 -25.25 4.56 -2.81
N PRO A 96 -25.92 3.82 -1.90
CA PRO A 96 -25.28 2.77 -1.15
C PRO A 96 -25.02 1.62 -2.11
N ALA A 97 -24.00 1.74 -2.97
CA ALA A 97 -23.35 0.55 -3.46
C ALA A 97 -22.69 -0.07 -2.23
N THR A 98 -23.44 -0.91 -1.51
CA THR A 98 -22.88 -1.83 -0.54
C THR A 98 -21.89 -2.68 -1.32
N THR A 99 -20.63 -2.26 -1.33
CA THR A 99 -19.58 -3.03 -1.98
C THR A 99 -19.49 -4.36 -1.25
N ASP A 100 -19.94 -5.42 -1.92
CA ASP A 100 -19.91 -6.76 -1.34
C ASP A 100 -18.46 -7.24 -1.26
N VAL A 101 -17.94 -7.32 -0.05
CA VAL A 101 -16.60 -7.83 0.29
C VAL A 101 -16.67 -9.22 0.93
N THR A 102 -17.84 -9.86 0.90
CA THR A 102 -18.07 -11.18 1.50
C THR A 102 -17.11 -12.24 0.94
N PRO A 103 -16.83 -12.32 -0.37
CA PRO A 103 -15.89 -13.31 -0.90
C PRO A 103 -14.48 -13.16 -0.29
N LEU A 104 -13.98 -11.92 -0.22
CA LEU A 104 -12.65 -11.62 0.34
C LEU A 104 -12.60 -11.92 1.85
N THR A 105 -13.67 -11.59 2.56
CA THR A 105 -13.79 -11.85 4.01
C THR A 105 -13.84 -13.36 4.30
N ALA A 106 -14.55 -14.12 3.46
CA ALA A 106 -14.60 -15.57 3.57
C ALA A 106 -13.22 -16.21 3.35
N MET A 107 -12.44 -15.73 2.37
CA MET A 107 -11.07 -16.18 2.13
C MET A 107 -10.15 -15.91 3.34
N ALA A 108 -10.18 -14.71 3.89
CA ALA A 108 -9.39 -14.39 5.09
C ALA A 108 -9.80 -15.24 6.29
N THR A 109 -11.11 -15.46 6.48
CA THR A 109 -11.64 -16.31 7.56
C THR A 109 -11.20 -17.77 7.39
N ALA A 110 -11.25 -18.31 6.17
CA ALA A 110 -10.76 -19.66 5.87
C ALA A 110 -9.25 -19.81 6.12
N ALA A 111 -8.48 -18.73 5.93
CA ALA A 111 -7.06 -18.66 6.29
C ALA A 111 -6.80 -18.39 7.79
N GLY A 112 -7.83 -18.35 8.63
CA GLY A 112 -7.73 -18.12 10.07
C GLY A 112 -7.28 -16.70 10.42
N THR A 113 -7.63 -15.71 9.60
CA THR A 113 -7.24 -14.31 9.81
C THR A 113 -8.37 -13.33 9.53
N SER A 114 -8.14 -12.06 9.85
CA SER A 114 -9.06 -10.97 9.56
C SER A 114 -8.43 -10.00 8.57
N LEU A 115 -9.28 -9.39 7.74
CA LEU A 115 -8.90 -8.30 6.86
C LEU A 115 -9.57 -7.01 7.31
N THR A 116 -8.96 -5.90 6.96
CA THR A 116 -9.62 -4.60 6.98
C THR A 116 -9.88 -4.12 5.57
N VAL A 117 -10.93 -3.31 5.40
CA VAL A 117 -11.28 -2.74 4.10
C VAL A 117 -11.00 -1.24 4.14
N THR A 118 -10.16 -0.79 3.21
CA THR A 118 -9.87 0.62 2.98
C THR A 118 -10.54 1.09 1.69
N ARG A 119 -11.23 2.22 1.76
CA ARG A 119 -11.89 2.84 0.60
C ARG A 119 -11.09 4.03 0.07
N GLU A 120 -10.84 4.07 -1.23
CA GLU A 120 -10.07 5.15 -1.87
C GLU A 120 -10.66 6.55 -1.64
N ARG A 121 -12.00 6.69 -1.62
CA ARG A 121 -12.67 7.96 -1.30
C ARG A 121 -12.27 8.52 0.06
N THR A 122 -12.10 7.64 1.05
CA THR A 122 -11.66 8.06 2.39
C THR A 122 -10.21 8.54 2.35
N LEU A 123 -9.35 7.86 1.59
CA LEU A 123 -7.94 8.22 1.40
C LEU A 123 -7.81 9.56 0.67
N ARG A 124 -8.57 9.79 -0.41
CA ARG A 124 -8.59 11.06 -1.13
C ARG A 124 -8.94 12.24 -0.21
N ASN A 125 -9.99 12.11 0.60
CA ASN A 125 -10.39 13.18 1.50
C ASN A 125 -9.35 13.44 2.61
N ARG A 126 -8.58 12.43 3.01
CA ARG A 126 -7.46 12.60 3.95
C ARG A 126 -6.26 13.26 3.28
N ALA A 127 -5.88 12.79 2.09
CA ALA A 127 -4.82 13.37 1.26
C ALA A 127 -5.04 14.87 1.01
N ALA A 128 -6.27 15.28 0.67
CA ALA A 128 -6.63 16.68 0.47
C ALA A 128 -6.38 17.53 1.73
N ARG A 129 -6.81 17.03 2.90
CA ARG A 129 -6.61 17.71 4.20
C ARG A 129 -5.15 17.77 4.60
N ALA A 130 -4.41 16.68 4.43
CA ALA A 130 -2.97 16.63 4.71
C ALA A 130 -2.20 17.62 3.82
N MET A 131 -2.56 17.70 2.54
CA MET A 131 -1.93 18.63 1.60
C MET A 131 -2.26 20.09 1.91
N LYS A 132 -3.53 20.42 2.23
CA LYS A 132 -3.90 21.79 2.63
C LYS A 132 -3.13 22.27 3.85
N ARG A 133 -2.80 21.36 4.79
CA ARG A 133 -1.92 21.67 5.92
C ARG A 133 -0.48 21.90 5.46
N ARG A 134 0.10 20.98 4.68
CA ARG A 134 1.49 21.10 4.20
C ARG A 134 1.75 22.38 3.40
N LEU A 135 0.80 22.79 2.56
CA LEU A 135 0.94 24.02 1.78
C LEU A 135 0.91 25.31 2.63
N ARG A 136 0.47 25.23 3.89
CA ARG A 136 0.45 26.37 4.83
C ARG A 136 1.68 26.42 5.73
N GLU A 137 2.42 25.31 5.85
CA GLU A 137 3.59 25.21 6.73
C GLU A 137 4.84 25.63 5.95
N PRO A 138 5.46 26.78 6.28
CA PRO A 138 6.67 27.21 5.58
C PRO A 138 7.81 26.23 5.86
N ALA A 139 8.45 25.76 4.79
CA ALA A 139 9.66 24.95 4.83
C ALA A 139 10.71 25.60 3.92
N GLU A 140 11.96 25.63 4.36
CA GLU A 140 13.09 26.19 3.59
C GLU A 140 13.30 25.44 2.26
N HIS A 141 13.04 24.13 2.26
CA HIS A 141 13.10 23.26 1.09
C HIS A 141 11.82 22.42 0.97
N PRO A 142 10.73 23.00 0.46
CA PRO A 142 9.46 22.28 0.41
C PRO A 142 9.52 21.17 -0.64
N LEU A 143 9.10 19.96 -0.26
CA LEU A 143 8.97 18.82 -1.18
C LEU A 143 7.76 18.93 -2.10
N PHE A 144 6.79 19.77 -1.73
CA PHE A 144 5.64 20.11 -2.57
C PHE A 144 5.73 21.57 -2.96
N VAL A 145 5.57 21.84 -4.25
CA VAL A 145 5.58 23.19 -4.81
C VAL A 145 4.27 23.41 -5.54
N ARG A 146 3.71 24.61 -5.36
CA ARG A 146 2.58 25.05 -6.17
C ARG A 146 3.10 25.71 -7.44
N ASP A 147 2.66 25.23 -8.59
CA ASP A 147 2.94 25.79 -9.91
C ASP A 147 1.60 26.10 -10.59
N GLY A 148 1.19 27.37 -10.56
CA GLY A 148 -0.17 27.78 -10.91
C GLY A 148 -1.22 27.05 -10.04
N ASP A 149 -2.08 26.27 -10.69
CA ASP A 149 -3.09 25.43 -10.04
C ASP A 149 -2.59 24.02 -9.75
N GLU A 150 -1.40 23.63 -10.20
CA GLU A 150 -0.84 22.32 -9.93
C GLU A 150 -0.07 22.29 -8.60
N ILE A 151 -0.13 21.14 -7.93
CA ILE A 151 0.70 20.82 -6.77
C ILE A 151 1.66 19.72 -7.22
N LEU A 152 2.94 20.09 -7.36
CA LEU A 152 3.99 19.21 -7.83
C LEU A 152 4.80 18.68 -6.64
N PHE A 153 5.14 17.40 -6.68
CA PHE A 153 6.11 16.81 -5.78
C PHE A 153 7.50 16.83 -6.43
N ARG A 154 8.49 17.32 -5.69
CA ARG A 154 9.90 17.35 -6.10
C ARG A 154 10.50 15.96 -5.99
N SER A 155 10.21 15.11 -6.97
CA SER A 155 10.77 13.76 -7.07
C SER A 155 12.28 13.80 -7.37
N ARG A 156 12.99 12.75 -6.91
CA ARG A 156 14.39 12.50 -7.30
C ARG A 156 14.51 11.57 -8.50
N GLN A 157 13.43 10.88 -8.85
CA GLN A 157 13.40 9.89 -9.93
C GLN A 157 12.65 10.38 -11.18
N TYR A 158 11.67 11.26 -11.00
CA TYR A 158 10.78 11.72 -12.05
C TYR A 158 10.89 13.23 -12.21
N GLU A 159 10.87 13.70 -13.45
CA GLU A 159 10.90 15.14 -13.78
C GLU A 159 9.67 15.87 -13.23
N LYS A 160 8.48 15.25 -13.36
CA LYS A 160 7.20 15.82 -12.89
C LYS A 160 6.35 14.76 -12.20
N VAL A 161 6.01 15.02 -10.93
CA VAL A 161 5.03 14.23 -10.17
C VAL A 161 3.88 15.13 -9.73
N LEU A 162 2.74 15.01 -10.40
CA LEU A 162 1.52 15.74 -10.04
C LEU A 162 0.87 15.11 -8.80
N ALA A 163 0.98 15.77 -7.65
CA ALA A 163 0.39 15.32 -6.39
C ALA A 163 -1.07 15.75 -6.24
N GLY A 164 -1.45 16.87 -6.84
CA GLY A 164 -2.81 17.40 -6.77
C GLY A 164 -2.99 18.63 -7.63
N VAL A 165 -4.21 19.16 -7.65
CA VAL A 165 -4.53 20.48 -8.20
C VAL A 165 -5.31 21.30 -7.19
N VAL A 166 -5.26 22.62 -7.29
CA VAL A 166 -6.10 23.56 -6.55
C VAL A 166 -7.21 24.02 -7.47
N LYS A 167 -8.47 23.79 -7.08
CA LYS A 167 -9.67 24.28 -7.77
C LYS A 167 -10.54 24.99 -6.74
N ASP A 168 -10.85 26.27 -6.96
CA ASP A 168 -11.69 27.06 -6.04
C ASP A 168 -11.23 27.01 -4.56
N ASP A 169 -9.93 27.14 -4.29
CA ASP A 169 -9.29 26.97 -2.95
C ASP A 169 -9.40 25.56 -2.32
N HIS A 170 -9.87 24.58 -3.10
CA HIS A 170 -9.91 23.18 -2.72
C HIS A 170 -8.77 22.38 -3.35
N VAL A 171 -8.07 21.61 -2.52
CA VAL A 171 -7.10 20.64 -3.01
C VAL A 171 -7.83 19.41 -3.51
N VAL A 172 -7.57 19.05 -4.76
CA VAL A 172 -8.01 17.81 -5.40
C VAL A 172 -6.79 16.91 -5.58
N PRO A 173 -6.61 15.88 -4.72
CA PRO A 173 -5.48 14.96 -4.81
C PRO A 173 -5.50 14.14 -6.10
N ARG A 174 -4.33 13.88 -6.67
CA ARG A 174 -4.13 12.88 -7.72
C ARG A 174 -3.62 11.57 -7.13
N CYS A 175 -3.69 10.50 -7.92
CA CYS A 175 -3.42 9.13 -7.48
C CYS A 175 -2.12 8.97 -6.68
N PRO A 176 -0.96 9.55 -7.07
CA PRO A 176 0.27 9.40 -6.28
C PRO A 176 0.10 9.88 -4.82
N LEU A 177 -0.60 11.00 -4.60
CA LEU A 177 -0.82 11.51 -3.26
C LEU A 177 -1.84 10.69 -2.47
N ILE A 178 -2.86 10.14 -3.15
CA ILE A 178 -3.81 9.20 -2.54
C ILE A 178 -3.09 7.93 -2.07
N VAL A 179 -2.18 7.40 -2.90
CA VAL A 179 -1.35 6.24 -2.58
C VAL A 179 -0.34 6.56 -1.44
N ALA A 180 0.22 7.76 -1.40
CA ALA A 180 1.07 8.16 -0.29
C ALA A 180 0.33 8.20 1.06
N GLU A 181 -0.93 8.68 1.06
CA GLU A 181 -1.80 8.66 2.25
C GLU A 181 -2.18 7.21 2.64
N TYR A 182 -2.31 6.33 1.64
CA TYR A 182 -2.50 4.91 1.85
C TYR A 182 -1.35 4.29 2.65
N PHE A 183 -0.09 4.51 2.24
CA PHE A 183 1.07 4.04 3.01
C PHE A 183 1.13 4.67 4.40
N ALA A 184 0.87 5.98 4.52
CA ALA A 184 0.83 6.65 5.81
C ALA A 184 -0.16 6.02 6.79
N ARG A 185 -1.36 5.66 6.30
CA ARG A 185 -2.37 4.93 7.08
C ARG A 185 -1.87 3.55 7.50
N TYR A 186 -1.22 2.82 6.60
CA TYR A 186 -0.75 1.47 6.87
C TYR A 186 0.33 1.43 7.95
N PHE A 187 1.34 2.27 7.82
CA PHE A 187 2.38 2.35 8.85
C PHE A 187 1.84 2.89 10.17
N ALA A 188 0.90 3.84 10.16
CA ALA A 188 0.23 4.28 11.37
C ALA A 188 -0.49 3.13 12.10
N ARG A 189 -1.13 2.22 11.33
CA ARG A 189 -1.77 1.02 11.90
C ARG A 189 -0.75 0.04 12.46
N LEU A 190 0.37 -0.19 11.77
CA LEU A 190 1.43 -1.06 12.28
C LEU A 190 2.04 -0.50 13.57
N ARG A 191 2.31 0.81 13.62
CA ARG A 191 2.79 1.50 14.83
C ARG A 191 1.81 1.37 15.99
N ALA A 192 0.50 1.56 15.75
CA ALA A 192 -0.52 1.48 16.79
C ALA A 192 -0.76 0.05 17.28
N ALA A 193 -0.82 -0.93 16.37
CA ALA A 193 -1.11 -2.33 16.72
C ALA A 193 0.11 -3.04 17.34
N PHE A 194 1.32 -2.70 16.88
CA PHE A 194 2.56 -3.37 17.28
C PHE A 194 3.67 -2.34 17.59
N PRO A 195 3.53 -1.57 18.68
CA PRO A 195 4.51 -0.54 19.05
C PRO A 195 5.92 -1.13 19.28
N ASP A 196 5.97 -2.38 19.75
CA ASP A 196 7.19 -3.11 20.10
C ASP A 196 8.01 -3.63 18.90
N CYS A 197 7.48 -3.57 17.69
CA CYS A 197 8.19 -3.98 16.47
C CYS A 197 8.86 -2.75 15.87
N ALA A 198 10.20 -2.68 15.92
CA ALA A 198 10.95 -1.58 15.32
C ALA A 198 10.79 -1.58 13.79
N HIS A 199 11.10 -2.71 13.16
CA HIS A 199 10.99 -2.89 11.71
C HIS A 199 9.55 -3.09 11.27
N ARG A 200 9.13 -2.31 10.28
CA ARG A 200 7.78 -2.33 9.74
C ARG A 200 7.84 -2.43 8.23
N HIS A 201 7.11 -3.39 7.68
CA HIS A 201 7.02 -3.60 6.23
C HIS A 201 5.58 -3.44 5.76
N VAL A 202 5.39 -2.74 4.66
CA VAL A 202 4.17 -2.83 3.86
C VAL A 202 4.50 -3.62 2.61
N ILE A 203 3.80 -4.73 2.39
CA ILE A 203 3.89 -5.50 1.15
C ILE A 203 2.62 -5.24 0.37
N ASP A 204 2.73 -4.55 -0.75
CA ASP A 204 1.58 -4.06 -1.51
C ASP A 204 1.52 -4.73 -2.89
N ILE A 205 0.52 -5.60 -3.09
CA ILE A 205 0.34 -6.40 -4.31
C ILE A 205 -0.55 -5.65 -5.30
N ASN A 206 0.05 -5.28 -6.42
CA ASN A 206 -0.46 -4.36 -7.40
C ASN A 206 -0.52 -4.98 -8.80
N SER A 207 -1.46 -4.49 -9.60
CA SER A 207 -1.46 -4.73 -11.04
C SER A 207 -0.29 -3.99 -11.68
N LEU A 208 0.28 -4.56 -12.75
CA LEU A 208 1.31 -3.87 -13.55
C LEU A 208 0.82 -2.52 -14.11
N ALA A 209 -0.48 -2.39 -14.39
CA ALA A 209 -1.08 -1.14 -14.86
C ALA A 209 -0.94 0.02 -13.85
N ASP A 210 -0.78 -0.32 -12.58
CA ASP A 210 -0.74 0.63 -11.47
C ASP A 210 0.68 1.05 -11.08
N ARG A 211 1.70 0.50 -11.73
CA ARG A 211 3.12 0.70 -11.41
C ARG A 211 3.49 2.18 -11.22
N ASP A 212 3.17 3.02 -12.19
CA ASP A 212 3.58 4.43 -12.16
C ASP A 212 2.97 5.18 -10.96
N LYS A 213 1.66 5.01 -10.72
CA LYS A 213 0.99 5.71 -9.61
C LYS A 213 1.48 5.21 -8.25
N VAL A 214 1.76 3.92 -8.09
CA VAL A 214 2.15 3.35 -6.79
C VAL A 214 3.61 3.61 -6.47
N THR A 215 4.52 3.56 -7.45
CA THR A 215 5.93 3.91 -7.24
C THR A 215 6.07 5.39 -6.87
N LYS A 216 5.36 6.28 -7.57
CA LYS A 216 5.34 7.71 -7.22
C LYS A 216 4.73 7.96 -5.83
N GLY A 217 3.67 7.22 -5.47
CA GLY A 217 3.07 7.30 -4.15
C GLY A 217 3.97 6.81 -3.01
N ALA A 218 4.73 5.74 -3.26
CA ALA A 218 5.73 5.22 -2.32
C ALA A 218 6.84 6.24 -2.09
N GLU A 219 7.38 6.85 -3.15
CA GLU A 219 8.38 7.92 -3.03
C GLU A 219 7.85 9.08 -2.16
N ILE A 220 6.64 9.55 -2.46
CA ILE A 220 6.02 10.65 -1.71
C ILE A 220 5.93 10.27 -0.23
N TYR A 221 5.49 9.05 0.10
CA TYR A 221 5.42 8.62 1.50
C TYR A 221 6.81 8.60 2.14
N LEU A 222 7.75 7.88 1.54
CA LEU A 222 9.06 7.62 2.09
C LEU A 222 9.87 8.89 2.34
N ARG A 223 9.73 9.89 1.46
CA ARG A 223 10.44 11.16 1.60
C ARG A 223 9.73 12.19 2.48
N THR A 224 8.46 12.00 2.83
CA THR A 224 7.68 13.00 3.58
C THR A 224 7.26 12.56 4.98
N GLN A 225 7.19 11.25 5.24
CA GLN A 225 6.53 10.71 6.44
C GLN A 225 7.19 9.47 7.04
N ALA A 226 8.01 8.74 6.27
CA ALA A 226 8.52 7.46 6.75
C ALA A 226 9.49 7.61 7.92
N GLY A 227 9.42 6.65 8.83
CA GLY A 227 10.47 6.40 9.79
C GLY A 227 11.66 5.65 9.16
N PRO A 228 12.84 5.65 9.82
CA PRO A 228 14.02 4.95 9.31
C PRO A 228 13.87 3.42 9.25
N ASP A 229 12.95 2.85 10.03
CA ASP A 229 12.70 1.41 10.11
C ASP A 229 11.47 0.96 9.27
N GLU A 230 11.03 1.80 8.34
CA GLU A 230 9.85 1.56 7.51
C GLU A 230 10.24 1.27 6.07
N GLU A 231 9.70 0.18 5.53
CA GLU A 231 9.99 -0.30 4.18
C GLU A 231 8.71 -0.67 3.43
N ILE A 232 8.64 -0.28 2.16
CA ILE A 232 7.56 -0.66 1.24
C ILE A 232 8.12 -1.66 0.24
N VAL A 233 7.53 -2.84 0.16
CA VAL A 233 7.76 -3.82 -0.90
C VAL A 233 6.61 -3.71 -1.89
N LEU A 234 6.87 -3.08 -3.04
CA LEU A 234 5.91 -3.02 -4.14
C LEU A 234 5.98 -4.32 -4.92
N VAL A 235 4.86 -5.04 -4.98
CA VAL A 235 4.76 -6.31 -5.68
C VAL A 235 3.89 -6.11 -6.91
N PHE A 236 4.42 -6.42 -8.10
CA PHE A 236 3.69 -6.33 -9.36
C PHE A 236 3.40 -7.71 -9.91
N ALA A 237 2.15 -7.93 -10.30
CA ALA A 237 1.74 -9.23 -10.83
C ALA A 237 0.65 -9.09 -11.91
N ASP A 238 0.45 -10.17 -12.66
CA ASP A 238 -0.66 -10.34 -13.58
C ASP A 238 -1.95 -10.76 -12.85
N ALA A 239 -3.03 -10.99 -13.60
CA ALA A 239 -4.33 -11.38 -13.04
C ALA A 239 -4.28 -12.66 -12.19
N ALA A 240 -3.43 -13.62 -12.56
CA ALA A 240 -3.26 -14.89 -11.85
C ALA A 240 -2.29 -14.78 -10.65
N CYS A 241 -1.50 -13.71 -10.58
CA CYS A 241 -0.42 -13.53 -9.62
C CYS A 241 0.58 -14.70 -9.60
N ALA A 242 0.84 -15.33 -10.75
CA ALA A 242 1.66 -16.54 -10.84
C ALA A 242 3.13 -16.24 -10.53
N ASP A 243 3.68 -15.21 -11.19
CA ASP A 243 5.09 -14.82 -11.14
C ASP A 243 5.24 -13.36 -10.66
N PRO A 244 5.01 -13.09 -9.36
CA PRO A 244 5.08 -11.73 -8.84
C PRO A 244 6.52 -11.19 -8.81
N ILE A 245 6.68 -9.92 -9.14
CA ILE A 245 7.95 -9.18 -9.07
C ILE A 245 7.90 -8.25 -7.87
N ALA A 246 8.82 -8.41 -6.92
CA ALA A 246 8.92 -7.57 -5.73
C ALA A 246 10.04 -6.53 -5.88
N LEU A 247 9.76 -5.28 -5.52
CA LEU A 247 10.69 -4.16 -5.50
C LEU A 247 10.64 -3.51 -4.11
N PRO A 248 11.65 -3.74 -3.23
CA PRO A 248 11.72 -3.11 -1.93
C PRO A 248 12.21 -1.66 -2.04
N TYR A 249 11.65 -0.79 -1.19
CA TYR A 249 12.00 0.61 -1.09
C TYR A 249 11.98 1.10 0.36
N THR A 250 12.97 1.91 0.70
CA THR A 250 13.16 2.64 1.95
C THR A 250 13.28 4.14 1.66
N ALA A 251 13.40 4.96 2.70
CA ALA A 251 13.68 6.39 2.55
C ALA A 251 15.05 6.68 1.88
N TYR A 252 15.95 5.71 1.82
CA TYR A 252 17.28 5.87 1.22
C TYR A 252 17.32 5.63 -0.29
N ASP A 253 16.30 4.96 -0.84
CA ASP A 253 16.22 4.63 -2.27
C ASP A 253 15.72 5.80 -3.13
N PHE A 254 15.22 6.85 -2.47
CA PHE A 254 14.77 8.09 -3.12
C PHE A 254 15.59 9.26 -2.64
#